data_AF-A0A843GRI6-F1
#
_entry.id   AF-A0A843GRI6-F1
#
_cell.length_a   1.000
_cell.length_b   1.000
_cell.length_c   1.000
_cell.angle_alpha   90.00
_cell.angle_beta   90.00
_cell.angle_gamma   90.00
#
_symmetry.space_group_name_H-M   'P 1'
#
loop_
_entity.id
_entity.type
_entity.pdbx_description
1 polymer ?
#
loop_
_entity_poly.entity_id
_entity_poly.type
_entity_poly.pdbx_seq_one_letter_code
_entity_poly.pdbx_strand_id
1 'polypeptide(L)'
;MSSMSNVAGLSKWIRTLPNAKSSVLMIIILSFITGVLLFLLQPVNVGNGLEDFFYGGAFGFVVFGLPAIITGSTDQLWVESLNGINLKAKHSMFLALVSMSLAGIVGIIGTAVGLIFNMDLFFNSILFGCVIAFGFNILVILATTRIKLFNSFIIAIIQPLLMIGMLIITSFLNNIDYLFSLGYITTIFKVIIASVIFLIAIYAFISVVESPMKKNLGFGAMEILSYFILHMNEGTNTIEQLFDNAGEAIDTLVGVASFRRLDGSIKALFLSPCVHPGPLGDIGGSNMPTLLANSFDAFTMVAHGPSTHDFNPVSSDEIVKIEDAVRKALDDMEYSPKASEFIRYSYKKANVGVQFFKNGTIMLSTFAPSGSDDIEYAVGLAAMIESQKELGTENNILVDCHNSFNEEKGGVLPGNPELFQLIDT
;
A
#
# COMPACT_ATOMS: atom_id res chain seq x y z
N MET A 1 2.10 -9.75 15.46
CA MET A 1 2.11 -8.26 15.31
C MET A 1 3.37 -7.64 14.64
N SER A 2 4.29 -8.41 14.04
CA SER A 2 5.55 -7.87 13.49
C SER A 2 5.51 -7.44 12.01
N SER A 3 4.56 -7.91 11.19
CA SER A 3 4.45 -7.52 9.78
C SER A 3 3.66 -6.23 9.58
N MET A 4 2.49 -6.09 10.22
CA MET A 4 1.61 -4.93 10.07
C MET A 4 2.20 -3.64 10.64
N SER A 5 2.91 -3.70 11.78
CA SER A 5 3.60 -2.54 12.36
C SER A 5 4.75 -2.04 11.48
N ASN A 6 5.47 -2.96 10.82
CA ASN A 6 6.53 -2.62 9.87
C ASN A 6 5.98 -2.01 8.58
N VAL A 7 4.86 -2.52 8.04
CA VAL A 7 4.20 -1.97 6.86
C VAL A 7 3.60 -0.58 7.15
N ALA A 8 2.98 -0.39 8.31
CA ALA A 8 2.48 0.92 8.74
C ALA A 8 3.62 1.94 8.90
N GLY A 9 4.78 1.53 9.45
CA GLY A 9 5.98 2.37 9.53
C GLY A 9 6.56 2.74 8.16
N LEU A 10 6.48 1.83 7.18
CA LEU A 10 6.91 2.08 5.80
C LEU A 10 5.99 3.06 5.05
N SER A 11 4.69 3.09 5.37
CA SER A 11 3.74 4.03 4.74
C SER A 11 4.13 5.51 4.92
N LYS A 12 4.81 5.86 6.03
CA LYS A 12 5.33 7.21 6.27
C LYS A 12 6.33 7.67 5.19
N TRP A 13 7.09 6.73 4.63
CA TRP A 13 8.08 7.02 3.58
C TRP A 13 7.43 7.22 2.20
N ILE A 14 6.26 6.63 1.96
CA ILE A 14 5.47 6.86 0.73
C ILE A 14 4.96 8.31 0.68
N ARG A 15 4.61 8.91 1.84
CA ARG A 15 4.13 10.31 1.92
C ARG A 15 5.25 11.36 1.83
N THR A 16 6.52 11.00 2.01
CA THR A 16 7.63 11.95 2.29
C THR A 16 8.66 12.07 1.17
N LEU A 17 8.26 11.84 -0.09
CA LEU A 17 9.14 12.07 -1.22
C LEU A 17 9.64 13.53 -1.27
N PRO A 18 10.91 13.76 -1.64
CA PRO A 18 11.48 15.10 -1.70
C PRO A 18 10.70 15.97 -2.69
N ASN A 19 10.64 17.28 -2.43
CA ASN A 19 10.04 18.20 -3.38
C ASN A 19 10.87 18.23 -4.69
N ALA A 20 10.25 18.70 -5.78
CA ALA A 20 10.91 18.73 -7.09
C ALA A 20 12.20 19.55 -7.10
N LYS A 21 12.25 20.68 -6.36
CA LYS A 21 13.44 21.55 -6.28
C LYS A 21 14.61 20.85 -5.59
N SER A 22 14.34 20.14 -4.50
CA SER A 22 15.32 19.33 -3.77
C SER A 22 15.84 18.19 -4.66
N SER A 23 14.96 17.55 -5.43
CA SER A 23 15.35 16.51 -6.39
C SER A 23 16.25 17.07 -7.49
N VAL A 24 15.94 18.24 -8.07
CA VAL A 24 16.80 18.92 -9.05
C VAL A 24 18.18 19.23 -8.46
N LEU A 25 18.23 19.76 -7.23
CA LEU A 25 19.50 20.04 -6.56
C LEU A 25 20.33 18.75 -6.36
N MET A 26 19.68 17.67 -5.94
CA MET A 26 20.32 16.36 -5.80
C MET A 26 20.82 15.82 -7.15
N ILE A 27 20.05 15.97 -8.23
CA ILE A 27 20.47 15.58 -9.59
C ILE A 27 21.74 16.33 -9.99
N ILE A 28 21.81 17.66 -9.77
CA ILE A 28 22.99 18.46 -10.09
C ILE A 28 24.21 17.98 -9.30
N ILE A 29 24.06 17.79 -7.98
CA ILE A 29 25.18 17.40 -7.11
C ILE A 29 25.65 15.97 -7.42
N LEU A 30 24.73 15.00 -7.51
CA LEU A 30 25.06 13.60 -7.70
C LEU A 30 25.56 13.31 -9.11
N SER A 31 25.06 13.99 -10.15
CA SER A 31 25.61 13.88 -11.50
C SER A 31 27.06 14.33 -11.54
N PHE A 32 27.36 15.47 -10.92
CA PHE A 32 28.71 16.01 -10.85
C PHE A 32 29.64 15.04 -10.14
N ILE A 33 29.26 14.54 -8.96
CA ILE A 33 30.05 13.56 -8.20
C ILE A 33 30.26 12.28 -9.02
N THR A 34 29.22 11.79 -9.68
CA THR A 34 29.30 10.58 -10.54
C THR A 34 30.34 10.77 -11.63
N GLY A 35 30.32 11.91 -12.31
CA GLY A 35 31.28 12.25 -13.35
C GLY A 35 32.72 12.35 -12.84
N VAL A 36 32.92 13.01 -11.70
CA VAL A 36 34.25 13.06 -11.03
C VAL A 36 34.76 11.65 -10.74
N LEU A 37 33.94 10.79 -10.15
CA LEU A 37 34.34 9.42 -9.82
C LEU A 37 34.71 8.59 -11.06
N LEU A 38 33.92 8.71 -12.13
CA LEU A 38 34.22 8.04 -13.40
C LEU A 38 35.57 8.47 -13.98
N PHE A 39 35.87 9.77 -13.94
CA PHE A 39 37.14 10.32 -14.43
C PHE A 39 38.33 10.03 -13.51
N LEU A 40 38.13 9.91 -12.20
CA LEU A 40 39.17 9.46 -11.28
C LEU A 40 39.55 8.00 -11.53
N LEU A 41 38.59 7.16 -11.92
CA LEU A 41 38.82 5.76 -12.25
C LEU A 41 39.55 5.61 -13.59
N GLN A 42 39.17 6.40 -14.60
CA GLN A 42 39.80 6.38 -15.92
C GLN A 42 40.15 7.81 -16.36
N PRO A 43 41.29 8.35 -15.88
CA PRO A 43 41.66 9.73 -16.16
C PRO A 43 41.94 9.92 -17.64
N VAL A 44 41.17 10.81 -18.25
CA VAL A 44 41.54 11.45 -19.51
C VAL A 44 42.48 12.58 -19.11
N ASN A 45 43.75 12.54 -19.53
CA ASN A 45 44.69 13.63 -19.26
C ASN A 45 44.26 14.87 -20.07
N VAL A 46 43.40 15.71 -19.49
CA VAL A 46 42.95 16.97 -20.11
C VAL A 46 43.81 18.15 -19.62
N GLY A 47 44.38 18.07 -18.42
CA GLY A 47 45.30 19.10 -17.91
C GLY A 47 45.78 18.89 -16.48
N ASN A 48 45.66 19.93 -15.62
CA ASN A 48 45.98 19.84 -14.19
C ASN A 48 44.91 19.05 -13.42
N GLY A 49 45.25 18.48 -12.25
CA GLY A 49 44.29 17.69 -11.46
C GLY A 49 43.00 18.43 -11.01
N LEU A 50 43.02 19.77 -10.97
CA LEU A 50 41.81 20.57 -10.77
C LEU A 50 40.94 20.68 -12.02
N GLU A 51 41.55 20.74 -13.20
CA GLU A 51 40.84 20.80 -14.48
C GLU A 51 40.15 19.46 -14.76
N ASP A 52 40.81 18.34 -14.46
CA ASP A 52 40.23 17.00 -14.59
C ASP A 52 39.01 16.81 -13.64
N PHE A 53 39.05 17.38 -12.44
CA PHE A 53 37.92 17.37 -11.50
C PHE A 53 36.70 18.11 -12.07
N PHE A 54 36.88 19.36 -12.51
CA PHE A 54 35.77 20.15 -13.06
C PHE A 54 35.26 19.58 -14.38
N TYR A 55 36.16 19.07 -15.21
CA TYR A 55 35.81 18.45 -16.47
C TYR A 55 35.03 17.15 -16.28
N GLY A 56 35.50 16.25 -15.40
CA GLY A 56 34.78 15.03 -15.05
C GLY A 56 33.40 15.33 -14.45
N GLY A 57 33.32 16.31 -13.55
CA GLY A 57 32.05 16.74 -12.99
C GLY A 57 31.08 17.36 -14.01
N ALA A 58 31.59 18.18 -14.93
CA ALA A 58 30.79 18.71 -16.03
C ALA A 58 30.30 17.61 -16.98
N PHE A 59 31.15 16.63 -17.30
CA PHE A 59 30.77 15.44 -18.07
C PHE A 59 29.62 14.70 -17.37
N GLY A 60 29.75 14.44 -16.07
CA GLY A 60 28.70 13.80 -15.28
C GLY A 60 27.38 14.57 -15.34
N PHE A 61 27.41 15.88 -15.14
CA PHE A 61 26.22 16.73 -15.25
C PHE A 61 25.58 16.67 -16.64
N VAL A 62 26.37 16.76 -17.70
CA VAL A 62 25.87 16.78 -19.08
C VAL A 62 25.30 15.42 -19.50
N VAL A 63 25.96 14.32 -19.14
CA VAL A 63 25.56 12.97 -19.55
C VAL A 63 24.43 12.40 -18.69
N PHE A 64 24.42 12.70 -17.39
CA PHE A 64 23.45 12.13 -16.45
C PHE A 64 22.44 13.18 -15.95
N GLY A 65 22.93 14.33 -15.50
CA GLY A 65 22.11 15.35 -14.84
C GLY A 65 21.12 16.05 -15.76
N LEU A 66 21.56 16.54 -16.92
CA LEU A 66 20.73 17.26 -17.87
C LEU A 66 19.59 16.39 -18.42
N PRO A 67 19.84 15.14 -18.89
CA PRO A 67 18.76 14.21 -19.24
C PRO A 67 17.74 14.00 -18.13
N ALA A 68 18.18 13.81 -16.89
CA ALA A 68 17.28 13.60 -15.75
C ALA A 68 16.41 14.82 -15.44
N ILE A 69 16.94 16.04 -15.55
CA ILE A 69 16.14 17.27 -15.36
C ILE A 69 15.10 17.41 -16.47
N ILE A 70 15.47 17.14 -17.72
CA ILE A 70 14.54 17.22 -18.87
C ILE A 70 13.40 16.21 -18.70
N THR A 71 13.70 14.95 -18.41
CA THR A 71 12.66 13.92 -18.25
C THR A 71 11.83 14.13 -17.01
N GLY A 72 12.46 14.44 -15.87
CA GLY A 72 11.75 14.77 -14.64
C GLY A 72 10.80 15.96 -14.77
N SER A 73 11.06 16.88 -15.70
CA SER A 73 10.16 18.01 -16.01
C SER A 73 9.06 17.68 -17.02
N THR A 74 9.21 16.62 -17.81
CA THR A 74 8.31 16.31 -18.93
C THR A 74 7.43 15.07 -18.71
N ASP A 75 7.88 14.07 -17.95
CA ASP A 75 7.15 12.80 -17.80
C ASP A 75 5.74 13.00 -17.22
N GLN A 76 5.55 13.93 -16.27
CA GLN A 76 4.22 14.29 -15.78
C GLN A 76 3.29 14.71 -16.93
N LEU A 77 3.74 15.62 -17.81
CA LEU A 77 2.93 16.15 -18.91
C LEU A 77 2.55 15.03 -19.89
N TRP A 78 3.50 14.13 -20.18
CA TRP A 78 3.24 12.97 -21.04
C TRP A 78 2.23 12.02 -20.41
N VAL A 79 2.38 11.70 -19.12
CA VAL A 79 1.45 10.81 -18.41
C VAL A 79 0.06 11.43 -18.31
N GLU A 80 -0.05 12.71 -17.98
CA GLU A 80 -1.32 13.44 -17.94
C GLU A 80 -2.01 13.46 -19.31
N SER A 81 -1.26 13.70 -20.40
CA SER A 81 -1.80 13.69 -21.76
C SER A 81 -2.38 12.32 -22.18
N LEU A 82 -2.01 11.26 -21.47
CA LEU A 82 -2.47 9.89 -21.70
C LEU A 82 -3.49 9.43 -20.65
N ASN A 83 -4.05 10.36 -19.87
CA ASN A 83 -4.99 10.10 -18.77
C ASN A 83 -4.41 9.18 -17.68
N GLY A 84 -3.09 9.20 -17.48
CA GLY A 84 -2.43 8.48 -16.40
C GLY A 84 -2.57 9.19 -15.05
N ILE A 85 -2.43 8.43 -13.97
CA ILE A 85 -2.59 8.90 -12.59
C ILE A 85 -1.26 8.95 -11.84
N ASN A 86 -1.26 9.51 -10.62
CA ASN A 86 -0.18 9.42 -9.63
C ASN A 86 1.21 10.00 -9.99
N LEU A 87 1.44 10.56 -11.19
CA LEU A 87 2.75 11.12 -11.55
C LEU A 87 2.78 12.66 -11.46
N LYS A 88 2.87 13.20 -10.24
CA LYS A 88 3.08 14.65 -10.01
C LYS A 88 4.55 15.02 -10.27
N ALA A 89 4.84 16.31 -10.46
CA ALA A 89 6.20 16.83 -10.72
C ALA A 89 7.24 16.33 -9.71
N LYS A 90 6.87 16.25 -8.43
CA LYS A 90 7.75 15.72 -7.37
C LYS A 90 8.09 14.24 -7.58
N HIS A 91 7.14 13.43 -8.03
CA HIS A 91 7.33 12.00 -8.30
C HIS A 91 8.16 11.81 -9.58
N SER A 92 7.82 12.55 -10.63
CA SER A 92 8.54 12.57 -11.91
C SER A 92 10.02 12.92 -11.72
N MET A 93 10.31 14.00 -10.99
CA MET A 93 11.69 14.43 -10.73
C MET A 93 12.46 13.44 -9.85
N PHE A 94 11.79 12.81 -8.88
CA PHE A 94 12.40 11.78 -8.04
C PHE A 94 12.70 10.50 -8.84
N LEU A 95 11.78 10.07 -9.71
CA LEU A 95 11.99 8.95 -10.61
C LEU A 95 13.21 9.20 -11.51
N ALA A 96 13.30 10.39 -12.10
CA ALA A 96 14.44 10.77 -12.91
C ALA A 96 15.76 10.77 -12.13
N LEU A 97 15.76 11.25 -10.89
CA LEU A 97 16.92 11.20 -9.98
C LEU A 97 17.37 9.76 -9.71
N VAL A 98 16.44 8.86 -9.36
CA VAL A 98 16.77 7.46 -9.06
C VAL A 98 17.29 6.74 -10.32
N SER A 99 16.61 6.91 -11.45
CA SER A 99 17.00 6.37 -12.75
C SER A 99 18.43 6.75 -13.13
N MET A 100 18.77 8.02 -13.00
CA MET A 100 20.10 8.52 -13.29
C MET A 100 21.15 8.04 -12.28
N SER A 101 20.78 7.95 -10.99
CA SER A 101 21.67 7.41 -9.95
C SER A 101 21.98 5.92 -10.19
N LEU A 102 21.00 5.12 -10.60
CA LEU A 102 21.19 3.72 -10.96
C LEU A 102 22.18 3.58 -12.12
N ALA A 103 21.99 4.35 -13.19
CA ALA A 103 22.90 4.33 -14.33
C ALA A 103 24.32 4.79 -13.96
N GLY A 104 24.44 5.83 -13.13
CA GLY A 104 25.72 6.33 -12.62
C GLY A 104 26.47 5.30 -11.77
N ILE A 105 25.79 4.66 -10.83
CA ILE A 105 26.36 3.60 -9.96
C ILE A 105 26.86 2.43 -10.81
N VAL A 106 26.05 1.97 -11.77
CA VAL A 106 26.45 0.87 -12.67
C VAL A 106 27.66 1.26 -13.52
N GLY A 107 27.72 2.51 -14.01
CA GLY A 107 28.89 3.04 -14.71
C GLY A 107 30.15 3.02 -13.85
N ILE A 108 30.07 3.49 -12.61
CA ILE A 108 31.20 3.52 -11.67
C ILE A 108 31.69 2.10 -11.36
N ILE A 109 30.77 1.20 -10.99
CA ILE A 109 31.10 -0.20 -10.67
C ILE A 109 31.72 -0.89 -11.87
N GLY A 110 31.11 -0.76 -13.06
CA GLY A 110 31.61 -1.42 -14.26
C GLY A 110 32.98 -0.90 -14.70
N THR A 111 33.23 0.41 -14.56
CA THR A 111 34.55 1.00 -14.83
C THR A 111 35.59 0.47 -13.83
N ALA A 112 35.27 0.43 -12.53
CA ALA A 112 36.15 -0.12 -11.51
C ALA A 112 36.48 -1.61 -11.75
N VAL A 113 35.48 -2.41 -12.13
CA VAL A 113 35.68 -3.81 -12.52
C VAL A 113 36.57 -3.91 -13.76
N GLY A 114 36.38 -3.03 -14.75
CA GLY A 114 37.22 -2.96 -15.94
C GLY A 114 38.71 -2.77 -15.60
N LEU A 115 39.02 -1.89 -14.66
CA LEU A 115 40.39 -1.67 -14.18
C LEU A 115 40.98 -2.92 -13.53
N ILE A 116 40.21 -3.63 -12.69
CA ILE A 116 40.68 -4.84 -11.99
C ILE A 116 41.04 -5.95 -12.99
N PHE A 117 40.26 -6.10 -14.06
CA PHE A 117 40.44 -7.17 -15.05
C PHE A 117 41.19 -6.74 -16.33
N ASN A 118 41.72 -5.51 -16.37
CA ASN A 118 42.36 -4.92 -17.56
C ASN A 118 41.46 -4.97 -18.83
N MET A 119 40.17 -4.68 -18.66
CA MET A 119 39.18 -4.59 -19.73
C MET A 119 38.63 -3.16 -19.83
N ASP A 120 38.50 -2.62 -21.05
CA ASP A 120 37.82 -1.33 -21.25
C ASP A 120 36.29 -1.51 -21.19
N LEU A 121 35.73 -1.21 -20.02
CA LEU A 121 34.31 -1.33 -19.72
C LEU A 121 33.59 0.02 -19.54
N PHE A 122 34.28 1.14 -19.74
CA PHE A 122 33.74 2.48 -19.46
C PHE A 122 32.41 2.72 -20.19
N PHE A 123 32.42 2.67 -21.51
CA PHE A 123 31.22 2.88 -22.31
C PHE A 123 30.16 1.79 -22.08
N ASN A 124 30.58 0.53 -22.07
CA ASN A 124 29.66 -0.60 -21.94
C ASN A 124 28.91 -0.59 -20.60
N SER A 125 29.57 -0.17 -19.51
CA SER A 125 28.95 -0.07 -18.19
C SER A 125 27.94 1.06 -18.10
N ILE A 126 28.22 2.24 -18.68
CA ILE A 126 27.25 3.34 -18.74
C ILE A 126 26.03 2.94 -19.59
N LEU A 127 26.25 2.30 -20.74
CA LEU A 127 25.18 1.80 -21.61
C LEU A 127 24.32 0.75 -20.90
N PHE A 128 24.95 -0.18 -20.17
CA PHE A 128 24.24 -1.16 -19.36
C PHE A 128 23.45 -0.50 -18.23
N GLY A 129 24.01 0.53 -17.60
CA GLY A 129 23.31 1.38 -16.64
C GLY A 129 22.06 2.04 -17.22
N CYS A 130 22.11 2.50 -18.47
CA CYS A 130 20.94 3.06 -19.18
C CYS A 130 19.85 2.00 -19.41
N VAL A 131 20.22 0.75 -19.68
CA VAL A 131 19.25 -0.36 -19.82
C VAL A 131 18.59 -0.68 -18.47
N ILE A 132 19.34 -0.68 -17.38
CA ILE A 132 18.79 -0.87 -16.02
C ILE A 132 17.85 0.28 -15.67
N ALA A 133 18.25 1.53 -15.95
CA ALA A 133 17.42 2.71 -15.76
C ALA A 133 16.11 2.63 -16.56
N PHE A 134 16.17 2.19 -17.83
CA PHE A 134 14.98 1.91 -18.64
C PHE A 134 14.06 0.87 -17.97
N GLY A 135 14.61 -0.26 -17.53
CA GLY A 135 13.85 -1.32 -16.87
C GLY A 135 13.19 -0.85 -15.57
N PHE A 136 13.90 -0.03 -14.79
CA PHE A 136 13.34 0.59 -13.60
C PHE A 136 12.20 1.57 -13.94
N ASN A 137 12.42 2.47 -14.90
CA ASN A 137 11.44 3.47 -15.31
C ASN A 137 10.14 2.83 -15.81
N ILE A 138 10.23 1.83 -16.69
CA ILE A 138 9.02 1.18 -17.23
C ILE A 138 8.24 0.47 -16.13
N LEU A 139 8.93 -0.17 -15.17
CA LEU A 139 8.28 -0.83 -14.03
C LEU A 139 7.54 0.20 -13.17
N VAL A 140 8.20 1.31 -12.80
CA VAL A 140 7.59 2.35 -11.96
C VAL A 140 6.41 3.02 -12.66
N ILE A 141 6.56 3.39 -13.94
CA ILE A 141 5.50 4.05 -14.70
C ILE A 141 4.29 3.11 -14.83
N LEU A 142 4.50 1.84 -15.17
CA LEU A 142 3.41 0.87 -15.31
C LEU A 142 2.72 0.58 -13.97
N ALA A 143 3.49 0.48 -12.89
CA ALA A 143 2.99 0.20 -11.55
C ALA A 143 2.17 1.36 -10.95
N THR A 144 2.48 2.60 -11.32
CA THR A 144 1.91 3.79 -10.65
C THR A 144 0.88 4.53 -11.49
N THR A 145 1.04 4.58 -12.82
CA THR A 145 0.31 5.53 -13.67
C THR A 145 -0.86 4.94 -14.44
N ARG A 146 -1.02 3.61 -14.46
CA ARG A 146 -2.06 2.88 -15.19
C ARG A 146 -2.13 3.13 -16.71
N ILE A 147 -1.10 3.73 -17.31
CA ILE A 147 -1.04 3.87 -18.76
C ILE A 147 -0.68 2.52 -19.41
N LYS A 148 -1.11 2.32 -20.67
CA LYS A 148 -0.84 1.09 -21.43
C LYS A 148 0.67 0.82 -21.53
N LEU A 149 1.06 -0.45 -21.59
CA LEU A 149 2.46 -0.89 -21.67
C LEU A 149 3.25 -0.16 -22.77
N PHE A 150 2.67 -0.04 -23.96
CA PHE A 150 3.33 0.64 -25.08
C PHE A 150 3.59 2.13 -24.81
N ASN A 151 2.65 2.81 -24.15
CA ASN A 151 2.82 4.21 -23.77
C ASN A 151 3.84 4.35 -22.63
N SER A 152 3.82 3.43 -21.66
CA SER A 152 4.83 3.35 -20.59
C SER A 152 6.23 3.17 -21.17
N PHE A 153 6.38 2.33 -22.19
CA PHE A 153 7.62 2.13 -22.91
C PHE A 153 8.14 3.43 -23.54
N ILE A 154 7.28 4.17 -24.24
CA ILE A 154 7.65 5.44 -24.89
C ILE A 154 8.15 6.46 -23.87
N ILE A 155 7.51 6.58 -22.71
CA ILE A 155 7.94 7.53 -21.68
C ILE A 155 9.22 7.04 -21.00
N ALA A 156 9.27 5.78 -20.59
CA ALA A 156 10.39 5.21 -19.85
C ALA A 156 11.73 5.26 -20.60
N ILE A 157 11.70 5.21 -21.93
CA ILE A 157 12.91 5.18 -22.77
C ILE A 157 13.53 6.57 -23.00
N ILE A 158 12.80 7.67 -22.76
CA ILE A 158 13.27 9.04 -23.06
C ILE A 158 14.56 9.35 -22.30
N GLN A 159 14.60 9.11 -20.99
CA GLN A 159 15.77 9.46 -20.18
C GLN A 159 17.02 8.65 -20.57
N PRO A 160 16.97 7.30 -20.67
CA PRO A 160 18.08 6.51 -21.19
C PRO A 160 18.55 6.97 -22.58
N LEU A 161 17.65 7.29 -23.50
CA LEU A 161 18.02 7.76 -24.84
C LEU A 161 18.71 9.12 -24.81
N LEU A 162 18.22 10.06 -23.99
CA LEU A 162 18.89 11.35 -23.80
C LEU A 162 20.28 11.16 -23.20
N MET A 163 20.45 10.27 -22.21
CA MET A 163 21.76 9.96 -21.63
C MET A 163 22.73 9.38 -22.67
N ILE A 164 22.27 8.42 -23.49
CA ILE A 164 23.07 7.86 -24.58
C ILE A 164 23.42 8.93 -25.61
N GLY A 165 22.46 9.78 -25.98
CA GLY A 165 22.67 10.90 -26.90
C GLY A 165 23.73 11.87 -26.39
N MET A 166 23.65 12.26 -25.11
CA MET A 166 24.64 13.14 -24.48
C MET A 166 26.00 12.47 -24.34
N LEU A 167 26.06 11.16 -24.08
CA LEU A 167 27.31 10.39 -24.08
C LEU A 167 27.97 10.39 -25.46
N ILE A 168 27.18 10.23 -26.53
CA ILE A 168 27.69 10.27 -27.92
C ILE A 168 28.19 11.67 -28.26
N ILE A 169 27.41 12.72 -27.96
CA ILE A 169 27.77 14.12 -28.24
C ILE A 169 29.06 14.50 -27.51
N THR A 170 29.16 14.20 -26.21
CA THR A 170 30.37 14.50 -25.43
C THR A 170 31.58 13.73 -25.95
N SER A 171 31.42 12.46 -26.31
CA SER A 171 32.50 11.68 -26.93
C SER A 171 32.95 12.24 -28.28
N PHE A 172 32.01 12.75 -29.08
CA PHE A 172 32.29 13.39 -30.37
C PHE A 172 33.06 14.71 -30.23
N LEU A 173 32.64 15.58 -29.31
CA LEU A 173 33.28 16.88 -29.09
C LEU A 173 34.71 16.76 -28.55
N ASN A 174 35.05 15.65 -27.90
CA ASN A 174 36.33 15.47 -27.23
C ASN A 174 37.43 14.82 -28.08
N ASN A 175 37.20 14.59 -29.39
CA ASN A 175 38.18 14.00 -30.32
C ASN A 175 38.91 12.78 -29.74
N ILE A 176 38.19 11.95 -29.00
CA ILE A 176 38.72 10.66 -28.59
C ILE A 176 38.74 9.83 -29.89
N ASP A 177 39.93 9.42 -30.36
CA ASP A 177 40.18 8.60 -31.58
C ASP A 177 39.34 7.30 -31.67
N TYR A 178 38.54 7.00 -30.64
CA TYR A 178 37.52 5.96 -30.59
C TYR A 178 36.27 6.26 -31.42
N LEU A 179 36.18 7.45 -32.03
CA LEU A 179 35.04 7.90 -32.86
C LEU A 179 34.69 6.93 -34.01
N PHE A 180 35.68 6.18 -34.52
CA PHE A 180 35.51 5.19 -35.58
C PHE A 180 35.67 3.73 -35.10
N SER A 181 36.08 3.47 -33.85
CA SER A 181 36.16 2.10 -33.29
C SER A 181 34.86 1.68 -32.60
N LEU A 182 34.11 2.65 -32.07
CA LEU A 182 32.73 2.46 -31.63
C LEU A 182 31.82 2.46 -32.87
N GLY A 183 31.53 1.29 -33.41
CA GLY A 183 30.46 1.18 -34.40
C GLY A 183 29.14 1.64 -33.76
N TYR A 184 28.74 2.90 -33.97
CA TYR A 184 27.52 3.49 -33.38
C TYR A 184 26.29 2.61 -33.60
N ILE A 185 26.23 2.02 -34.79
CA ILE A 185 25.23 1.04 -35.19
C ILE A 185 25.24 -0.15 -34.23
N THR A 186 26.40 -0.73 -33.94
CA THR A 186 26.55 -1.85 -32.99
C THR A 186 26.16 -1.49 -31.56
N THR A 187 26.49 -0.28 -31.11
CA THR A 187 26.12 0.23 -29.77
C THR A 187 24.60 0.40 -29.65
N ILE A 188 23.98 1.01 -30.66
CA ILE A 188 22.52 1.18 -30.72
C ILE A 188 21.84 -0.19 -30.75
N PHE A 189 22.32 -1.14 -31.57
CA PHE A 189 21.77 -2.50 -31.60
C PHE A 189 21.90 -3.22 -30.26
N LYS A 190 23.05 -3.12 -29.57
CA LYS A 190 23.23 -3.72 -28.23
C LYS A 190 22.22 -3.18 -27.23
N VAL A 191 22.03 -1.86 -27.20
CA VAL A 191 21.05 -1.23 -26.30
C VAL A 191 19.63 -1.65 -26.66
N ILE A 192 19.24 -1.63 -27.94
CA ILE A 192 17.90 -2.04 -28.37
C ILE A 192 17.64 -3.50 -27.98
N ILE A 193 18.56 -4.42 -28.28
CA ILE A 193 18.43 -5.84 -27.94
C ILE A 193 18.29 -6.00 -26.42
N ALA A 194 19.15 -5.35 -25.64
CA ALA A 194 19.10 -5.42 -24.19
C ALA A 194 17.78 -4.85 -23.63
N SER A 195 17.32 -3.70 -24.12
CA SER A 195 16.03 -3.12 -23.74
C SER A 195 14.85 -4.01 -24.10
N VAL A 196 14.87 -4.66 -25.26
CA VAL A 196 13.83 -5.63 -25.66
C VAL A 196 13.83 -6.84 -24.73
N ILE A 197 15.00 -7.38 -24.38
CA ILE A 197 15.13 -8.49 -23.42
C ILE A 197 14.55 -8.07 -22.05
N PHE A 198 14.90 -6.90 -21.55
CA PHE A 198 14.36 -6.37 -20.29
C PHE A 198 12.85 -6.13 -20.36
N LEU A 199 12.33 -5.61 -21.47
CA LEU A 199 10.90 -5.42 -21.67
C LEU A 199 10.15 -6.77 -21.60
N ILE A 200 10.67 -7.81 -22.26
CA ILE A 200 10.11 -9.16 -22.21
C ILE A 200 10.18 -9.71 -20.78
N ALA A 201 11.31 -9.54 -20.10
CA ALA A 201 11.49 -9.99 -18.72
C ALA A 201 10.51 -9.31 -17.75
N ILE A 202 10.32 -7.99 -17.87
CA ILE A 202 9.38 -7.23 -17.05
C ILE A 202 7.94 -7.62 -17.35
N TYR A 203 7.58 -7.76 -18.63
CA TYR A 203 6.24 -8.23 -19.01
C TYR A 203 5.96 -9.64 -18.46
N ALA A 204 6.92 -10.55 -18.56
CA ALA A 204 6.80 -11.90 -18.02
C ALA A 204 6.67 -11.87 -16.48
N PHE A 205 7.50 -11.08 -15.80
CA PHE A 205 7.44 -10.89 -14.35
C PHE A 205 6.07 -10.38 -13.90
N ILE A 206 5.58 -9.29 -14.50
CA ILE A 206 4.27 -8.70 -14.17
C ILE A 206 3.16 -9.69 -14.46
N SER A 207 3.21 -10.38 -15.59
CA SER A 207 2.20 -11.39 -15.95
C SER A 207 2.15 -12.52 -14.93
N VAL A 208 3.30 -12.99 -14.44
CA VAL A 208 3.36 -14.04 -13.41
C VAL A 208 2.84 -13.53 -12.07
N VAL A 209 3.25 -12.34 -11.63
CA VAL A 209 2.85 -11.75 -10.34
C VAL A 209 1.35 -11.42 -10.31
N GLU A 210 0.81 -10.86 -11.38
CA GLU A 210 -0.60 -10.43 -11.41
C GLU A 210 -1.57 -11.56 -11.72
N SER A 211 -1.14 -12.65 -12.36
CA SER A 211 -2.03 -13.73 -12.81
C SER A 211 -2.89 -14.33 -11.70
N PRO A 212 -2.36 -14.69 -10.51
CA PRO A 212 -3.18 -15.23 -9.43
C PRO A 212 -4.25 -14.25 -8.96
N MET A 213 -3.89 -12.98 -8.78
CA MET A 213 -4.82 -11.95 -8.30
C MET A 213 -5.90 -11.64 -9.32
N LYS A 214 -5.54 -11.47 -10.60
CA LYS A 214 -6.52 -11.24 -11.67
C LYS A 214 -7.50 -12.39 -11.82
N LYS A 215 -7.04 -13.64 -11.63
CA LYS A 215 -7.89 -14.83 -11.73
C LYS A 215 -8.83 -15.01 -10.54
N ASN A 216 -8.36 -14.70 -9.33
CA ASN A 216 -9.11 -14.98 -8.10
C ASN A 216 -9.94 -13.78 -7.60
N LEU A 217 -9.50 -12.55 -7.88
CA LEU A 217 -10.07 -11.31 -7.32
C LEU A 217 -10.54 -10.32 -8.41
N GLY A 218 -10.28 -10.58 -9.69
CA GLY A 218 -10.68 -9.71 -10.80
C GLY A 218 -9.77 -8.49 -11.06
N PHE A 219 -8.82 -8.18 -10.17
CA PHE A 219 -7.86 -7.08 -10.32
C PHE A 219 -6.39 -7.49 -10.10
N GLY A 220 -5.47 -6.66 -10.60
CA GLY A 220 -4.02 -6.90 -10.49
C GLY A 220 -3.37 -6.25 -9.26
N ALA A 221 -2.21 -6.78 -8.84
CA ALA A 221 -1.41 -6.20 -7.77
C ALA A 221 -1.01 -4.73 -8.04
N MET A 222 -0.67 -4.41 -9.30
CA MET A 222 -0.30 -3.05 -9.68
C MET A 222 -1.49 -2.10 -9.63
N GLU A 223 -2.70 -2.60 -9.84
CA GLU A 223 -3.91 -1.79 -9.76
C GLU A 223 -4.18 -1.34 -8.33
N ILE A 224 -4.12 -2.28 -7.37
CA ILE A 224 -4.18 -1.98 -5.93
C ILE A 224 -3.11 -0.98 -5.54
N LEU A 225 -1.86 -1.23 -5.95
CA LEU A 225 -0.74 -0.32 -5.63
C LEU A 225 -1.01 1.09 -6.16
N SER A 226 -1.48 1.20 -7.40
CA SER A 226 -1.76 2.50 -8.01
C SER A 226 -2.89 3.26 -7.29
N TYR A 227 -4.00 2.60 -6.94
CA TYR A 227 -5.08 3.27 -6.22
C TYR A 227 -4.77 3.51 -4.76
N PHE A 228 -3.94 2.67 -4.13
CA PHE A 228 -3.44 2.92 -2.79
C PHE A 228 -2.56 4.18 -2.76
N ILE A 229 -1.66 4.33 -3.74
CA ILE A 229 -0.86 5.56 -3.90
C ILE A 229 -1.78 6.77 -4.15
N LEU A 230 -2.83 6.61 -4.95
CA LEU A 230 -3.79 7.69 -5.22
C LEU A 230 -4.52 8.11 -3.94
N HIS A 231 -5.05 7.15 -3.18
CA HIS A 231 -5.67 7.38 -1.89
C HIS A 231 -4.71 8.08 -0.91
N MET A 232 -3.46 7.61 -0.78
CA MET A 232 -2.48 8.24 0.12
C MET A 232 -2.15 9.69 -0.25
N ASN A 233 -2.17 10.01 -1.55
CA ASN A 233 -1.82 11.34 -2.07
C ASN A 233 -2.99 12.31 -2.13
N GLU A 234 -4.21 11.81 -2.38
CA GLU A 234 -5.38 12.63 -2.73
C GLU A 234 -6.61 12.35 -1.86
N GLY A 235 -6.58 11.32 -1.00
CA GLY A 235 -7.71 10.93 -0.15
C GLY A 235 -8.88 10.33 -0.91
N THR A 236 -8.67 9.83 -2.13
CA THR A 236 -9.72 9.25 -2.96
C THR A 236 -10.08 7.83 -2.51
N ASN A 237 -11.36 7.49 -2.53
CA ASN A 237 -11.83 6.13 -2.21
C ASN A 237 -11.92 5.20 -3.43
N THR A 238 -11.26 5.55 -4.55
CA THR A 238 -11.31 4.78 -5.81
C THR A 238 -10.84 3.33 -5.66
N ILE A 239 -9.97 3.05 -4.67
CA ILE A 239 -9.55 1.68 -4.36
C ILE A 239 -10.72 0.78 -3.93
N GLU A 240 -11.75 1.34 -3.29
CA GLU A 240 -12.91 0.60 -2.83
C GLU A 240 -13.72 0.02 -3.99
N GLN A 241 -13.69 0.67 -5.17
CA GLN A 241 -14.33 0.13 -6.38
C GLN A 241 -13.68 -1.18 -6.84
N LEU A 242 -12.40 -1.41 -6.54
CA LEU A 242 -11.78 -2.71 -6.80
C LEU A 242 -12.34 -3.77 -5.85
N PHE A 243 -12.45 -3.42 -4.57
CA PHE A 243 -12.95 -4.33 -3.54
C PHE A 243 -14.42 -4.64 -3.72
N ASP A 244 -15.23 -3.68 -4.18
CA ASP A 244 -16.65 -3.88 -4.49
C ASP A 244 -16.87 -4.99 -5.53
N ASN A 245 -16.02 -5.03 -6.57
CA ASN A 245 -16.09 -6.10 -7.59
C ASN A 245 -15.68 -7.48 -7.06
N ALA A 246 -14.92 -7.55 -5.98
CA ALA A 246 -14.46 -8.79 -5.35
C ALA A 246 -15.25 -9.15 -4.09
N GLY A 247 -16.09 -8.24 -3.60
CA GLY A 247 -16.89 -8.41 -2.41
C GLY A 247 -18.06 -9.34 -2.66
N GLU A 248 -18.51 -9.98 -1.59
CA GLU A 248 -19.70 -10.83 -1.60
C GLU A 248 -20.76 -10.22 -0.69
N ALA A 249 -22.02 -10.32 -1.12
CA ALA A 249 -23.14 -9.88 -0.30
C ALA A 249 -23.37 -10.89 0.84
N ILE A 250 -23.45 -10.39 2.07
CA ILE A 250 -23.70 -11.19 3.26
C ILE A 250 -24.85 -10.61 4.08
N ASP A 251 -25.52 -11.46 4.84
CA ASP A 251 -26.43 -11.06 5.91
C ASP A 251 -25.70 -11.19 7.25
N THR A 252 -25.86 -10.19 8.12
CA THR A 252 -25.26 -10.18 9.46
C THR A 252 -26.15 -9.45 10.46
N LEU A 253 -25.71 -9.37 11.71
CA LEU A 253 -26.47 -8.82 12.84
C LEU A 253 -25.83 -7.53 13.37
N VAL A 254 -26.68 -6.64 13.88
CA VAL A 254 -26.25 -5.45 14.63
C VAL A 254 -26.92 -5.45 15.99
N GLY A 255 -26.15 -5.70 17.04
CA GLY A 255 -26.64 -5.57 18.41
C GLY A 255 -26.81 -4.10 18.79
N VAL A 256 -27.98 -3.73 19.31
CA VAL A 256 -28.31 -2.35 19.70
C VAL A 256 -28.92 -2.32 21.10
N ALA A 257 -28.28 -1.60 22.01
CA ALA A 257 -28.87 -1.22 23.30
C ALA A 257 -28.94 0.29 23.42
N SER A 258 -30.11 0.81 23.79
CA SER A 258 -30.39 2.23 23.90
C SER A 258 -30.73 2.64 25.33
N PHE A 259 -30.06 3.67 25.81
CA PHE A 259 -30.31 4.26 27.13
C PHE A 259 -30.98 5.61 26.96
N ARG A 260 -32.22 5.74 27.45
CA ARG A 260 -33.04 6.94 27.28
C ARG A 260 -33.16 7.75 28.56
N ARG A 261 -33.21 9.07 28.43
CA ARG A 261 -33.56 9.98 29.54
C ARG A 261 -35.06 9.94 29.81
N LEU A 262 -35.47 10.49 30.95
CA LEU A 262 -36.88 10.63 31.30
C LEU A 262 -37.66 11.54 30.34
N ASP A 263 -36.99 12.48 29.67
CA ASP A 263 -37.57 13.37 28.67
C ASP A 263 -37.77 12.72 27.29
N GLY A 264 -37.36 11.45 27.11
CA GLY A 264 -37.48 10.72 25.86
C GLY A 264 -36.27 10.84 24.92
N SER A 265 -35.30 11.72 25.20
CA SER A 265 -34.07 11.80 24.39
C SER A 265 -33.14 10.60 24.66
N ILE A 266 -32.47 10.12 23.61
CA ILE A 266 -31.48 9.05 23.74
C ILE A 266 -30.22 9.64 24.39
N LYS A 267 -29.84 9.09 25.55
CA LYS A 267 -28.63 9.51 26.28
C LYS A 267 -27.38 8.85 25.71
N ALA A 268 -27.48 7.55 25.45
CA ALA A 268 -26.35 6.74 24.99
C ALA A 268 -26.82 5.54 24.18
N LEU A 269 -25.97 5.11 23.26
CA LEU A 269 -26.12 3.89 22.46
C LEU A 269 -24.94 2.96 22.73
N PHE A 270 -25.22 1.66 22.81
CA PHE A 270 -24.21 0.62 22.80
C PHE A 270 -24.48 -0.28 21.60
N LEU A 271 -23.57 -0.25 20.64
CA LEU A 271 -23.67 -0.97 19.38
C LEU A 271 -22.64 -2.10 19.37
N SER A 272 -23.02 -3.26 18.86
CA SER A 272 -22.11 -4.38 18.59
C SER A 272 -22.46 -4.97 17.23
N PRO A 273 -22.01 -4.33 16.13
CA PRO A 273 -22.16 -4.92 14.80
C PRO A 273 -21.30 -6.18 14.70
N CYS A 274 -21.88 -7.25 14.15
CA CYS A 274 -21.15 -8.46 13.73
C CYS A 274 -20.49 -8.22 12.36
N VAL A 275 -19.69 -7.16 12.31
CA VAL A 275 -18.97 -6.66 11.15
C VAL A 275 -17.58 -6.26 11.64
N HIS A 276 -16.54 -6.80 11.00
CA HIS A 276 -15.17 -6.58 11.45
C HIS A 276 -14.63 -5.26 10.85
N PRO A 277 -13.96 -4.39 11.64
CA PRO A 277 -13.31 -3.20 11.11
C PRO A 277 -12.04 -3.56 10.32
N GLY A 278 -11.97 -3.15 9.05
CA GLY A 278 -10.80 -3.40 8.20
C GLY A 278 -9.48 -2.81 8.74
N PRO A 279 -8.32 -3.29 8.25
CA PRO A 279 -7.01 -2.87 8.74
C PRO A 279 -6.44 -1.62 8.05
N LEU A 280 -7.19 -1.00 7.14
CA LEU A 280 -6.67 -0.01 6.16
C LEU A 280 -7.03 1.44 6.50
N GLY A 281 -7.01 1.80 7.78
CA GLY A 281 -7.21 3.18 8.22
C GLY A 281 -8.63 3.68 7.96
N ASP A 282 -8.80 4.51 6.93
CA ASP A 282 -10.07 5.09 6.47
C ASP A 282 -10.60 4.48 5.16
N ILE A 283 -9.94 3.44 4.63
CA ILE A 283 -10.41 2.70 3.45
C ILE A 283 -11.39 1.59 3.85
N GLY A 284 -12.50 1.47 3.14
CA GLY A 284 -13.52 0.45 3.37
C GLY A 284 -14.20 0.64 4.74
N GLY A 285 -14.52 -0.46 5.40
CA GLY A 285 -15.10 -0.45 6.75
C GLY A 285 -14.11 -0.18 7.89
N SER A 286 -12.86 0.17 7.60
CA SER A 286 -11.78 0.25 8.60
C SER A 286 -12.06 1.26 9.73
N ASN A 287 -12.66 2.42 9.40
CA ASN A 287 -12.99 3.46 10.36
C ASN A 287 -14.45 3.39 10.88
N MET A 288 -15.13 2.25 10.68
CA MET A 288 -16.54 2.05 11.05
C MET A 288 -16.85 2.45 12.50
N PRO A 289 -16.06 2.09 13.54
CA PRO A 289 -16.40 2.47 14.91
C PRO A 289 -16.51 3.98 15.12
N THR A 290 -15.62 4.76 14.49
CA THR A 290 -15.63 6.22 14.58
C THR A 290 -16.78 6.84 13.80
N LEU A 291 -17.08 6.28 12.61
CA LEU A 291 -18.18 6.75 11.78
C LEU A 291 -19.52 6.54 12.53
N LEU A 292 -19.80 5.31 12.97
CA LEU A 292 -21.00 4.98 13.74
C LEU A 292 -21.11 5.78 15.03
N ALA A 293 -20.00 6.01 15.75
CA ALA A 293 -20.02 6.80 16.98
C ALA A 293 -20.48 8.26 16.76
N ASN A 294 -20.25 8.81 15.56
CA ASN A 294 -20.59 10.19 15.20
C ASN A 294 -21.92 10.32 14.44
N SER A 295 -22.52 9.22 13.97
CA SER A 295 -23.75 9.23 13.16
C SER A 295 -25.06 9.43 13.97
N PHE A 296 -24.96 9.44 15.31
CA PHE A 296 -26.10 9.61 16.21
C PHE A 296 -25.89 10.78 17.17
N ASP A 297 -26.94 11.54 17.44
CA ASP A 297 -26.96 12.62 18.46
C ASP A 297 -27.08 12.04 19.89
N ALA A 298 -26.20 11.09 20.21
CA ALA A 298 -26.12 10.41 21.49
C ALA A 298 -24.69 9.93 21.73
N PHE A 299 -24.29 9.76 23.00
CA PHE A 299 -23.00 9.14 23.31
C PHE A 299 -23.01 7.67 22.86
N THR A 300 -22.31 7.37 21.77
CA THR A 300 -22.39 6.07 21.10
C THR A 300 -21.10 5.28 21.31
N MET A 301 -21.22 4.11 21.93
CA MET A 301 -20.15 3.13 22.09
C MET A 301 -20.31 2.07 21.03
N VAL A 302 -19.23 1.79 20.28
CA VAL A 302 -19.21 0.74 19.27
C VAL A 302 -18.23 -0.34 19.72
N ALA A 303 -18.78 -1.50 20.08
CA ALA A 303 -18.04 -2.67 20.50
C ALA A 303 -17.84 -3.63 19.32
N HIS A 304 -16.85 -4.51 19.44
CA HIS A 304 -16.57 -5.53 18.45
C HIS A 304 -17.55 -6.70 18.63
N GLY A 305 -18.40 -6.94 17.63
CA GLY A 305 -19.26 -8.14 17.60
C GLY A 305 -18.52 -9.33 16.98
N PRO A 306 -18.98 -10.57 17.22
CA PRO A 306 -18.42 -11.77 16.60
C PRO A 306 -18.40 -11.66 15.07
N SER A 307 -17.21 -11.57 14.50
CA SER A 307 -16.96 -11.44 13.07
C SER A 307 -15.48 -11.64 12.78
N THR A 308 -15.16 -12.16 11.60
CA THR A 308 -13.78 -12.26 11.09
C THR A 308 -13.58 -11.29 9.94
N HIS A 309 -12.36 -11.21 9.40
CA HIS A 309 -12.02 -10.33 8.27
C HIS A 309 -12.85 -10.56 7.00
N ASP A 310 -13.52 -11.70 6.85
CA ASP A 310 -14.45 -11.95 5.73
C ASP A 310 -15.68 -11.04 5.79
N PHE A 311 -15.95 -10.45 6.96
CA PHE A 311 -17.03 -9.49 7.21
C PHE A 311 -16.54 -8.04 7.16
N ASN A 312 -15.34 -7.78 6.62
CA ASN A 312 -14.87 -6.42 6.40
C ASN A 312 -15.69 -5.74 5.29
N PRO A 313 -16.34 -4.59 5.55
CA PRO A 313 -16.99 -3.83 4.50
C PRO A 313 -15.98 -3.38 3.44
N VAL A 314 -16.30 -3.64 2.18
CA VAL A 314 -15.43 -3.32 1.02
C VAL A 314 -15.36 -1.83 0.72
N SER A 315 -16.37 -1.06 1.14
CA SER A 315 -16.46 0.39 0.99
C SER A 315 -16.93 1.06 2.28
N SER A 316 -16.54 2.32 2.48
CA SER A 316 -17.10 3.16 3.54
C SER A 316 -18.61 3.34 3.40
N ASP A 317 -19.14 3.29 2.17
CA ASP A 317 -20.57 3.49 1.87
C ASP A 317 -21.45 2.35 2.42
N GLU A 318 -20.86 1.17 2.64
CA GLU A 318 -21.53 0.02 3.24
C GLU A 318 -21.90 0.25 4.71
N ILE A 319 -21.23 1.18 5.40
CA ILE A 319 -21.51 1.51 6.81
C ILE A 319 -22.90 2.11 6.97
N VAL A 320 -23.44 2.79 5.95
CA VAL A 320 -24.79 3.35 5.96
C VAL A 320 -25.84 2.27 6.22
N LYS A 321 -25.64 1.05 5.71
CA LYS A 321 -26.56 -0.07 5.94
C LYS A 321 -26.62 -0.47 7.42
N ILE A 322 -25.50 -0.36 8.14
CA ILE A 322 -25.43 -0.59 9.59
C ILE A 322 -26.16 0.54 10.32
N GLU A 323 -25.97 1.79 9.90
CA GLU A 323 -26.70 2.93 10.48
C GLU A 323 -28.22 2.78 10.33
N ASP A 324 -28.67 2.39 9.13
CA ASP A 324 -30.09 2.17 8.84
C ASP A 324 -30.67 1.04 9.71
N ALA A 325 -29.92 -0.05 9.91
CA ALA A 325 -30.31 -1.13 10.81
C ALA A 325 -30.45 -0.64 12.27
N VAL A 326 -29.53 0.22 12.74
CA VAL A 326 -29.61 0.81 14.07
C VAL A 326 -30.82 1.73 14.20
N ARG A 327 -31.07 2.61 13.22
CA ARG A 327 -32.23 3.52 13.22
C ARG A 327 -33.54 2.74 13.28
N LYS A 328 -33.67 1.71 12.45
CA LYS A 328 -34.84 0.83 12.45
C LYS A 328 -35.02 0.12 13.80
N ALA A 329 -33.95 -0.36 14.43
CA ALA A 329 -34.02 -0.97 15.75
C ALA A 329 -34.48 0.04 16.82
N LEU A 330 -34.09 1.32 16.72
CA LEU A 330 -34.50 2.36 17.65
C LEU A 330 -35.99 2.73 17.55
N ASP A 331 -36.58 2.64 16.36
CA ASP A 331 -38.01 2.93 16.14
C ASP A 331 -38.93 1.93 16.87
N ASP A 332 -38.54 0.66 16.89
CA ASP A 332 -39.30 -0.44 17.50
C ASP A 332 -38.84 -0.77 18.94
N MET A 333 -37.93 0.02 19.52
CA MET A 333 -37.27 -0.29 20.79
C MET A 333 -38.20 -0.13 22.00
N GLU A 334 -38.26 -1.16 22.85
CA GLU A 334 -38.98 -1.11 24.12
C GLU A 334 -38.05 -0.74 25.28
N TYR A 335 -38.48 0.18 26.13
CA TYR A 335 -37.67 0.70 27.24
C TYR A 335 -38.17 0.19 28.60
N SER A 336 -37.22 -0.05 29.53
CA SER A 336 -37.48 -0.45 30.92
C SER A 336 -36.65 0.40 31.88
N PRO A 337 -37.16 0.77 33.07
CA PRO A 337 -36.39 1.46 34.10
C PRO A 337 -35.49 0.52 34.92
N LYS A 338 -35.49 -0.79 34.64
CA LYS A 338 -34.75 -1.81 35.40
C LYS A 338 -33.66 -2.45 34.54
N ALA A 339 -32.51 -2.69 35.16
CA ALA A 339 -31.43 -3.54 34.66
C ALA A 339 -30.97 -4.46 35.81
N SER A 340 -30.45 -5.64 35.50
CA SER A 340 -29.84 -6.50 36.53
C SER A 340 -28.49 -5.93 36.98
N GLU A 341 -27.95 -6.50 38.06
CA GLU A 341 -26.51 -6.39 38.32
C GLU A 341 -25.72 -7.05 37.19
N PHE A 342 -24.51 -6.55 36.94
CA PHE A 342 -23.57 -7.16 36.01
C PHE A 342 -22.82 -8.28 36.75
N ILE A 343 -22.92 -9.51 36.24
CA ILE A 343 -22.34 -10.70 36.86
C ILE A 343 -21.30 -11.30 35.89
N ARG A 344 -20.26 -11.94 36.43
CA ARG A 344 -19.25 -12.62 35.63
C ARG A 344 -19.24 -14.11 35.95
N TYR A 345 -19.16 -14.90 34.89
CA TYR A 345 -19.01 -16.35 34.93
C TYR A 345 -17.75 -16.74 34.15
N SER A 346 -17.13 -17.82 34.59
CA SER A 346 -15.93 -18.35 33.96
C SER A 346 -16.07 -19.86 33.87
N TYR A 347 -15.89 -20.41 32.68
CA TYR A 347 -15.82 -21.85 32.47
C TYR A 347 -14.60 -22.18 31.60
N LYS A 348 -13.67 -22.94 32.19
CA LYS A 348 -12.37 -23.25 31.61
C LYS A 348 -11.64 -21.97 31.17
N LYS A 349 -11.49 -21.70 29.87
CA LYS A 349 -10.82 -20.50 29.35
C LYS A 349 -11.78 -19.36 29.02
N ALA A 350 -13.07 -19.64 28.86
CA ALA A 350 -14.06 -18.64 28.54
C ALA A 350 -14.47 -17.88 29.80
N ASN A 351 -14.59 -16.56 29.67
CA ASN A 351 -15.16 -15.70 30.69
C ASN A 351 -16.24 -14.86 30.03
N VAL A 352 -17.44 -14.87 30.61
CA VAL A 352 -18.58 -14.11 30.12
C VAL A 352 -19.08 -13.21 31.25
N GLY A 353 -19.14 -11.91 30.97
CA GLY A 353 -19.83 -10.96 31.81
C GLY A 353 -21.21 -10.66 31.23
N VAL A 354 -22.27 -10.79 32.02
CA VAL A 354 -23.65 -10.64 31.54
C VAL A 354 -24.42 -9.60 32.36
N GLN A 355 -25.24 -8.82 31.67
CA GLN A 355 -26.24 -7.95 32.28
C GLN A 355 -27.54 -7.99 31.49
N PHE A 356 -28.66 -8.11 32.21
CA PHE A 356 -30.00 -8.21 31.66
C PHE A 356 -30.67 -6.84 31.60
N PHE A 357 -31.37 -6.61 30.50
CA PHE A 357 -32.19 -5.43 30.24
C PHE A 357 -33.54 -5.89 29.69
N LYS A 358 -34.59 -5.87 30.53
CA LYS A 358 -35.92 -6.36 30.16
C LYS A 358 -35.85 -7.81 29.62
N ASN A 359 -36.08 -8.01 28.32
CA ASN A 359 -36.07 -9.32 27.64
C ASN A 359 -34.76 -9.57 26.88
N GLY A 360 -33.74 -8.74 27.05
CA GLY A 360 -32.47 -8.88 26.35
C GLY A 360 -31.26 -8.87 27.29
N THR A 361 -30.10 -9.21 26.74
CA THR A 361 -28.83 -9.24 27.48
C THR A 361 -27.70 -8.61 26.70
N ILE A 362 -26.77 -7.99 27.42
CA ILE A 362 -25.44 -7.69 26.90
C ILE A 362 -24.47 -8.68 27.54
N MET A 363 -23.76 -9.45 26.70
CA MET A 363 -22.78 -10.45 27.08
C MET A 363 -21.41 -10.03 26.57
N LEU A 364 -20.45 -9.88 27.46
CA LEU A 364 -19.06 -9.54 27.18
C LEU A 364 -18.22 -10.82 27.28
N SER A 365 -17.78 -11.34 26.14
CA SER A 365 -16.98 -12.57 26.06
C SER A 365 -15.49 -12.26 25.97
N THR A 366 -14.67 -12.98 26.74
CA THR A 366 -13.21 -12.93 26.65
C THR A 366 -12.55 -14.26 27.02
N PHE A 367 -11.48 -14.59 26.30
CA PHE A 367 -10.58 -15.70 26.63
C PHE A 367 -9.33 -15.26 27.41
N ALA A 368 -9.31 -14.04 27.97
CA ALA A 368 -8.22 -13.60 28.83
C ALA A 368 -8.08 -14.51 30.08
N PRO A 369 -6.85 -14.84 30.51
CA PRO A 369 -5.55 -14.43 29.96
C PRO A 369 -5.01 -15.40 28.88
N SER A 370 -5.76 -16.45 28.51
CA SER A 370 -5.33 -17.46 27.54
C SER A 370 -5.16 -16.91 26.12
N GLY A 371 -5.97 -15.92 25.79
CA GLY A 371 -6.06 -15.22 24.51
C GLY A 371 -6.66 -16.02 23.37
N SER A 372 -7.22 -15.29 22.41
CA SER A 372 -7.70 -15.74 21.10
C SER A 372 -7.54 -14.60 20.10
N ASP A 373 -7.70 -14.90 18.82
CA ASP A 373 -8.05 -13.90 17.81
C ASP A 373 -9.58 -13.67 17.86
N ASP A 374 -10.20 -13.25 16.76
CA ASP A 374 -11.64 -13.02 16.66
C ASP A 374 -12.51 -14.26 16.94
N ILE A 375 -13.69 -14.03 17.54
CA ILE A 375 -14.78 -15.00 17.56
C ILE A 375 -15.51 -14.97 16.21
N GLU A 376 -15.53 -16.10 15.50
CA GLU A 376 -16.19 -16.19 14.20
C GLU A 376 -17.70 -15.94 14.31
N TYR A 377 -18.28 -15.30 13.29
CA TYR A 377 -19.71 -14.98 13.23
C TYR A 377 -20.61 -16.18 13.57
N ALA A 378 -20.35 -17.36 13.00
CA ALA A 378 -21.16 -18.55 13.25
C ALA A 378 -21.09 -19.04 14.70
N VAL A 379 -19.91 -18.93 15.34
CA VAL A 379 -19.71 -19.25 16.77
C VAL A 379 -20.48 -18.26 17.64
N GLY A 380 -20.34 -16.97 17.34
CA GLY A 380 -21.07 -15.92 18.07
C GLY A 380 -22.58 -16.05 17.94
N LEU A 381 -23.07 -16.34 16.74
CA LEU A 381 -24.49 -16.58 16.48
C LEU A 381 -25.01 -17.79 17.25
N ALA A 382 -24.27 -18.91 17.26
CA ALA A 382 -24.65 -20.09 18.02
C ALA A 382 -24.71 -19.80 19.54
N ALA A 383 -23.74 -19.06 20.08
CA ALA A 383 -23.74 -18.65 21.48
C ALA A 383 -24.91 -17.71 21.82
N MET A 384 -25.26 -16.78 20.93
CA MET A 384 -26.44 -15.91 21.09
C MET A 384 -27.76 -16.71 21.09
N ILE A 385 -27.91 -17.69 20.18
CA ILE A 385 -29.11 -18.53 20.12
C ILE A 385 -29.23 -19.43 21.35
N GLU A 386 -28.14 -20.08 21.77
CA GLU A 386 -28.20 -20.96 22.93
C GLU A 386 -28.47 -20.17 24.22
N SER A 387 -27.88 -18.99 24.38
CA SER A 387 -28.19 -18.11 25.50
C SER A 387 -29.64 -17.61 25.49
N GLN A 388 -30.25 -17.36 24.32
CA GLN A 388 -31.68 -17.01 24.25
C GLN A 388 -32.55 -18.15 24.83
N LYS A 389 -32.23 -19.39 24.46
CA LYS A 389 -32.94 -20.58 24.92
C LYS A 389 -32.77 -20.82 26.42
N GLU A 390 -31.54 -20.78 26.93
CA GLU A 390 -31.23 -21.11 28.33
C GLU A 390 -31.59 -19.98 29.30
N LEU A 391 -31.46 -18.71 28.87
CA LEU A 391 -31.76 -17.55 29.72
C LEU A 391 -33.21 -17.06 29.58
N GLY A 392 -33.97 -17.58 28.60
CA GLY A 392 -35.34 -17.15 28.33
C GLY A 392 -35.42 -15.71 27.82
N THR A 393 -34.43 -15.28 27.04
CA THR A 393 -34.32 -13.93 26.50
C THR A 393 -34.60 -13.91 25.00
N GLU A 394 -35.04 -12.76 24.49
CA GLU A 394 -35.41 -12.57 23.09
C GLU A 394 -34.28 -11.92 22.29
N ASN A 395 -33.53 -10.98 22.87
CA ASN A 395 -32.54 -10.17 22.16
C ASN A 395 -31.19 -10.18 22.88
N ASN A 396 -30.22 -10.94 22.36
CA ASN A 396 -28.92 -11.11 22.99
C ASN A 396 -27.85 -10.42 22.16
N ILE A 397 -27.08 -9.54 22.81
CA ILE A 397 -25.92 -8.88 22.23
C ILE A 397 -24.68 -9.58 22.78
N LEU A 398 -23.90 -10.20 21.90
CA LEU A 398 -22.60 -10.76 22.24
C LEU A 398 -21.49 -9.82 21.76
N VAL A 399 -20.57 -9.49 22.65
CA VAL A 399 -19.38 -8.69 22.38
C VAL A 399 -18.18 -9.59 22.49
N ASP A 400 -17.38 -9.64 21.43
CA ASP A 400 -16.02 -10.16 21.51
C ASP A 400 -15.11 -9.07 22.06
N CYS A 401 -14.68 -9.23 23.31
CA CYS A 401 -13.85 -8.20 23.94
C CYS A 401 -12.45 -8.10 23.33
N HIS A 402 -11.97 -9.18 22.67
CA HIS A 402 -10.68 -9.26 21.98
C HIS A 402 -9.50 -8.57 22.73
N ASN A 403 -9.49 -8.66 24.07
CA ASN A 403 -8.58 -7.91 24.95
C ASN A 403 -7.34 -8.72 25.38
N SER A 404 -7.17 -9.92 24.82
CA SER A 404 -6.02 -10.79 25.06
C SER A 404 -5.77 -11.59 23.77
N PHE A 405 -4.67 -11.30 23.09
CA PHE A 405 -4.33 -11.92 21.81
C PHE A 405 -3.26 -13.00 21.98
N ASN A 406 -3.37 -14.10 21.23
CA ASN A 406 -2.40 -15.18 21.22
C ASN A 406 -2.11 -15.64 19.79
N GLU A 407 -0.90 -15.39 19.29
CA GLU A 407 -0.47 -15.70 17.92
C GLU A 407 -0.59 -17.18 17.54
N GLU A 408 -0.56 -18.10 18.51
CA GLU A 408 -0.63 -19.54 18.25
C GLU A 408 -2.07 -20.09 18.20
N LYS A 409 -3.06 -19.36 18.72
CA LYS A 409 -4.41 -19.90 18.94
C LYS A 409 -5.45 -19.56 17.88
N GLY A 410 -5.14 -18.63 16.98
CA GLY A 410 -6.04 -18.23 15.88
C GLY A 410 -7.44 -17.79 16.36
N GLY A 411 -8.38 -17.70 15.42
CA GLY A 411 -9.78 -17.37 15.68
C GLY A 411 -10.53 -18.49 16.40
N VAL A 412 -11.63 -18.12 17.07
CA VAL A 412 -12.56 -19.09 17.64
C VAL A 412 -13.53 -19.54 16.56
N LEU A 413 -13.23 -20.69 15.95
CA LEU A 413 -13.96 -21.26 14.81
C LEU A 413 -14.95 -22.35 15.26
N PRO A 414 -15.96 -22.70 14.43
CA PRO A 414 -16.81 -23.85 14.65
C PRO A 414 -16.01 -25.14 14.88
N GLY A 415 -16.39 -25.87 15.93
CA GLY A 415 -15.71 -27.10 16.34
C GLY A 415 -14.52 -26.92 17.29
N ASN A 416 -14.06 -25.69 17.52
CA ASN A 416 -13.04 -25.43 18.54
C ASN A 416 -13.59 -25.71 19.95
N PRO A 417 -12.77 -26.22 20.90
CA PRO A 417 -13.18 -26.37 22.29
C PRO A 417 -13.67 -25.06 22.93
N GLU A 418 -13.16 -23.92 22.47
CA GLU A 418 -13.50 -22.57 22.90
C GLU A 418 -14.97 -22.20 22.62
N LEU A 419 -15.58 -22.72 21.55
CA LEU A 419 -17.02 -22.56 21.27
C LEU A 419 -17.86 -23.19 22.38
N PHE A 420 -17.59 -24.45 22.72
CA PHE A 420 -18.34 -25.16 23.76
C PHE A 420 -18.07 -24.55 25.14
N GLN A 421 -16.85 -24.07 25.38
CA GLN A 421 -16.54 -23.33 26.61
C GLN A 421 -17.39 -22.07 26.72
N LEU A 422 -17.58 -21.34 25.62
CA LEU A 422 -18.41 -20.15 25.58
C LEU A 422 -19.90 -20.45 25.82
N ILE A 423 -20.42 -21.51 25.18
CA ILE A 423 -21.82 -21.93 25.32
C ILE A 423 -22.12 -22.48 26.73
N ASP A 424 -21.18 -23.22 27.33
CA ASP A 424 -21.34 -23.84 28.66
C ASP A 424 -21.08 -22.85 29.82
N THR A 425 -20.63 -21.61 29.55
CA THR A 425 -20.38 -20.58 30.58
C THR A 425 -21.68 -19.98 31.06
#